data_AF-A0A0G4K0M0-F1
#
_entry.id   AF-A0A0G4K0M0-F1
#
_cell.length_a   1.000
_cell.length_b   1.000
_cell.length_c   1.000
_cell.angle_alpha   90.00
_cell.angle_beta   90.00
_cell.angle_gamma   90.00
#
_symmetry.space_group_name_H-M   'P 1'
#
loop_
_entity.id
_entity.type
_entity.pdbx_description
1 polymer ?
#
loop_
_entity_poly.entity_id
_entity_poly.type
_entity_poly.pdbx_seq_one_letter_code
_entity_poly.pdbx_strand_id
1 'polypeptide(L)'
;MYKENSHANTRGSQRRQVIQTLNSMLSAVDNYFIHGKSGISFGRTCAHYAPEIAEMEGLSRILWGVFPLLSSGEPLPYWEKYLTAIRHGTDPSHPEYWGETGPYDQRLVEMAVYGLGLSLMKDRLTEQLSEQERENLHQWLPGGDAG
;
A
#
# COMPACT_ATOMS: atom_id res chain seq x y z
N MET A 1 -13.77 26.84 38.51
CA MET A 1 -12.66 26.91 37.52
C MET A 1 -12.54 25.52 36.89
N TYR A 2 -13.26 25.27 35.79
CA TYR A 2 -13.18 24.00 35.06
C TYR A 2 -11.87 23.96 34.28
N LYS A 3 -10.99 23.01 34.62
CA LYS A 3 -9.88 22.61 33.76
C LYS A 3 -10.30 21.34 33.04
N GLU A 4 -10.92 21.46 31.88
CA GLU A 4 -11.14 20.33 30.99
C GLU A 4 -11.14 20.80 29.53
N ASN A 5 -10.59 19.96 28.65
CA ASN A 5 -10.60 20.02 27.17
C ASN A 5 -9.52 20.79 26.38
N SER A 6 -8.31 21.01 26.90
CA SER A 6 -7.18 21.37 26.04
C SER A 6 -6.62 20.18 25.25
N HIS A 7 -6.37 19.03 25.89
CA HIS A 7 -5.67 17.89 25.26
C HIS A 7 -6.47 17.14 24.17
N ALA A 8 -7.79 17.00 24.34
CA ALA A 8 -8.66 16.33 23.35
C ALA A 8 -8.78 17.15 22.06
N ASN A 9 -8.84 18.48 22.18
CA ASN A 9 -8.92 19.40 21.05
C ASN A 9 -7.60 19.43 20.26
N THR A 10 -6.45 19.38 20.94
CA THR A 10 -5.14 19.29 20.28
C THR A 10 -4.95 17.97 19.54
N ARG A 11 -5.37 16.83 20.11
CA ARG A 11 -5.24 15.51 19.47
C ARG A 11 -6.09 15.39 18.21
N GLY A 12 -7.33 15.89 18.24
CA GLY A 12 -8.19 15.97 17.04
C GLY A 12 -7.64 16.91 15.97
N SER A 13 -7.02 18.03 16.37
CA SER A 13 -6.35 18.94 15.43
C SER A 13 -5.09 18.32 14.81
N GLN A 14 -4.27 17.62 15.59
CA GLN A 14 -3.06 16.94 15.11
C GLN A 14 -3.41 15.80 14.17
N ARG A 15 -4.44 14.98 14.49
CA ARG A 15 -4.94 13.93 13.60
C ARG A 15 -5.35 14.50 12.25
N ARG A 16 -6.14 15.58 12.24
CA ARG A 16 -6.57 16.25 11.00
C ARG A 16 -5.40 16.79 10.19
N GLN A 17 -4.41 17.40 10.85
CA GLN A 17 -3.21 17.89 10.17
C GLN A 17 -2.43 16.75 9.50
N VAL A 18 -2.23 15.61 10.19
CA VAL A 18 -1.56 14.44 9.61
C VAL A 18 -2.31 13.91 8.39
N ILE A 19 -3.64 13.77 8.49
CA ILE A 19 -4.49 13.33 7.36
C ILE A 19 -4.37 14.30 6.18
N GLN A 20 -4.41 15.61 6.45
CA GLN A 20 -4.33 16.63 5.41
C GLN A 20 -2.94 16.63 4.74
N THR A 21 -1.86 16.53 5.52
CA THR A 21 -0.50 16.42 4.99
C THR A 21 -0.33 15.16 4.13
N LEU A 22 -0.82 14.01 4.61
CA LEU A 22 -0.78 12.78 3.83
C LEU A 22 -1.56 12.91 2.52
N ASN A 23 -2.78 13.43 2.55
CA ASN A 23 -3.57 13.67 1.33
C ASN A 23 -2.88 14.63 0.35
N SER A 24 -2.21 15.67 0.84
CA SER A 24 -1.41 16.56 -0.01
C SER A 24 -0.22 15.84 -0.67
N MET A 25 0.48 14.97 0.07
CA MET A 25 1.54 14.14 -0.49
C MET A 25 1.00 13.17 -1.55
N LEU A 26 -0.12 12.48 -1.27
CA LEU A 26 -0.74 11.54 -2.20
C LEU A 26 -1.19 12.22 -3.50
N SER A 27 -1.76 13.43 -3.39
CA SER A 27 -2.16 14.24 -4.55
C SER A 27 -0.96 14.64 -5.42
N ALA A 28 0.18 14.99 -4.81
CA ALA A 28 1.40 15.29 -5.55
C ALA A 28 1.94 14.06 -6.31
N VAL A 29 1.83 12.88 -5.71
CA VAL A 29 2.31 11.62 -6.28
C VAL A 29 1.34 11.04 -7.33
N ASP A 30 0.07 11.43 -7.31
CA ASP A 30 -0.97 10.93 -8.22
C ASP A 30 -0.58 11.09 -9.70
N ASN A 31 0.10 12.18 -10.05
CA ASN A 31 0.57 12.46 -11.42
C ASN A 31 1.58 11.43 -11.96
N TYR A 32 2.18 10.61 -11.11
CA TYR A 32 3.14 9.56 -11.49
C TYR A 32 2.48 8.19 -11.63
N PHE A 33 1.19 8.06 -11.32
CA PHE A 33 0.47 6.80 -11.45
C PHE A 33 -0.01 6.60 -12.89
N ILE A 34 0.47 5.56 -13.55
CA ILE A 34 0.05 5.21 -14.91
C ILE A 34 -1.05 4.16 -14.82
N HIS A 35 -2.17 4.40 -15.51
CA HIS A 35 -3.29 3.46 -15.52
C HIS A 35 -2.86 2.07 -16.03
N GLY A 36 -3.27 1.03 -15.32
CA GLY A 36 -2.95 -0.37 -15.65
C GLY A 36 -1.62 -0.88 -15.08
N LYS A 37 -0.76 -0.02 -14.54
CA LYS A 37 0.50 -0.40 -13.91
C LYS A 37 0.30 -0.93 -12.48
N SER A 38 1.14 -1.88 -12.08
CA SER A 38 1.18 -2.42 -10.72
C SER A 38 2.17 -1.68 -9.80
N GLY A 39 2.74 -0.56 -10.25
CA GLY A 39 3.75 0.19 -9.50
C GLY A 39 3.80 1.68 -9.86
N ILE A 40 4.64 2.44 -9.15
CA ILE A 40 4.78 3.89 -9.31
C ILE A 40 6.23 4.23 -9.60
N SER A 41 6.46 4.83 -10.76
CA SER A 41 7.79 5.24 -11.20
C SER A 41 8.09 6.68 -10.77
N PHE A 42 9.07 6.87 -9.90
CA PHE A 42 9.52 8.21 -9.45
C PHE A 42 10.61 8.83 -10.34
N GLY A 43 10.78 8.31 -11.56
CA GLY A 43 11.85 8.69 -12.48
C GLY A 43 13.12 7.85 -12.28
N ARG A 44 13.85 7.61 -13.38
CA ARG A 44 15.07 6.79 -13.41
C ARG A 44 16.20 7.45 -12.61
N THR A 45 16.30 7.17 -11.32
CA THR A 45 17.53 7.38 -10.55
C THR A 45 18.13 6.00 -10.23
N CYS A 46 19.38 5.82 -10.68
CA CYS A 46 20.27 4.70 -10.39
C CYS A 46 20.05 3.39 -11.17
N ALA A 47 21.02 3.12 -12.05
CA ALA A 47 21.20 1.89 -12.80
C ALA A 47 21.65 0.73 -11.88
N HIS A 48 20.73 -0.15 -11.49
CA HIS A 48 21.06 -1.57 -11.23
C HIS A 48 19.86 -2.53 -11.09
N TYR A 49 18.63 -2.04 -10.89
CA TYR A 49 17.46 -2.91 -10.71
C TYR A 49 16.54 -2.92 -11.95
N ALA A 50 15.86 -4.05 -12.17
CA ALA A 50 14.79 -4.15 -13.15
C ALA A 50 13.73 -3.06 -12.83
N PRO A 51 13.36 -2.19 -13.79
CA PRO A 51 12.46 -1.05 -13.56
C PRO A 51 11.18 -1.40 -12.79
N GLU A 52 10.68 -2.60 -13.00
CA GLU A 52 9.44 -3.14 -12.43
C GLU A 52 9.53 -3.32 -10.90
N ILE A 53 10.71 -3.67 -10.38
CA ILE A 53 10.92 -3.79 -8.93
C ILE A 53 10.84 -2.42 -8.30
N ALA A 54 11.57 -1.43 -8.84
CA ALA A 54 11.59 -0.07 -8.31
C ALA A 54 10.18 0.56 -8.30
N GLU A 55 9.36 0.25 -9.31
CA GLU A 55 7.96 0.68 -9.38
C GLU A 55 7.10 0.03 -8.28
N MET A 56 7.26 -1.27 -8.03
CA MET A 56 6.61 -1.96 -6.90
C MET A 56 7.03 -1.36 -5.55
N GLU A 57 8.32 -1.02 -5.37
CA GLU A 57 8.78 -0.37 -4.14
C GLU A 57 8.14 1.01 -3.98
N GLY A 58 8.00 1.74 -5.09
CA GLY A 58 7.33 3.03 -5.12
C GLY A 58 5.88 2.95 -4.63
N LEU A 59 5.15 1.92 -5.06
CA LEU A 59 3.80 1.65 -4.56
C LEU A 59 3.83 1.28 -3.06
N SER A 60 4.73 0.39 -2.66
CA SER A 60 4.86 -0.09 -1.28
C SER A 60 5.08 1.07 -0.29
N ARG A 61 5.92 2.04 -0.66
CA ARG A 61 6.17 3.26 0.13
C ARG A 61 4.93 4.11 0.36
N ILE A 62 4.01 4.15 -0.60
CA ILE A 62 2.73 4.85 -0.43
C ILE A 62 1.80 4.07 0.50
N LEU A 63 1.77 2.75 0.35
CA LEU A 63 0.89 1.87 1.14
C LEU A 63 1.15 1.97 2.65
N TRP A 64 2.38 2.32 3.07
CA TRP A 64 2.73 2.57 4.47
C TRP A 64 1.93 3.71 5.11
N GLY A 65 1.52 4.72 4.33
CA GLY A 65 0.64 5.79 4.80
C GLY A 65 -0.84 5.48 4.60
N VAL A 66 -1.17 4.80 3.50
CA VAL A 66 -2.54 4.50 3.09
C VAL A 66 -3.22 3.49 4.02
N PHE A 67 -2.57 2.39 4.36
CA PHE A 67 -3.19 1.36 5.21
C PHE A 67 -3.55 1.88 6.61
N PRO A 68 -2.68 2.63 7.34
CA PRO A 68 -3.07 3.26 8.58
C PRO A 68 -4.24 4.23 8.43
N LEU A 69 -4.25 5.07 7.38
CA LEU A 69 -5.34 6.01 7.13
C LEU A 69 -6.68 5.28 6.94
N LEU A 70 -6.73 4.28 6.06
CA LEU A 70 -7.93 3.47 5.80
C LEU A 70 -8.38 2.69 7.05
N SER A 71 -7.42 2.15 7.82
CA SER A 71 -7.74 1.43 9.06
C SER A 71 -8.48 2.29 10.07
N SER A 72 -8.22 3.61 10.04
CA SER A 72 -8.82 4.60 10.94
C SER A 72 -10.25 5.03 10.56
N GLY A 73 -10.79 4.51 9.45
CA GLY A 73 -12.13 4.78 8.94
C GLY A 73 -12.21 6.02 8.04
N GLU A 74 -11.09 6.69 7.78
CA GLU A 74 -11.05 7.83 6.86
C GLU A 74 -11.12 7.33 5.41
N PRO A 75 -11.96 7.94 4.57
CA PRO A 75 -11.99 7.61 3.15
C PRO A 75 -10.69 8.08 2.48
N LEU A 76 -10.18 7.28 1.56
CA LEU A 76 -9.09 7.71 0.68
C LEU A 76 -9.62 7.85 -0.74
N PRO A 77 -9.69 9.09 -1.28
CA PRO A 77 -9.89 9.29 -2.71
C PRO A 77 -8.82 8.49 -3.46
N TYR A 78 -9.21 7.77 -4.51
CA TYR A 78 -8.31 6.96 -5.33
C TYR A 78 -7.77 5.68 -4.65
N TRP A 79 -8.48 5.12 -3.67
CA TRP A 79 -8.13 3.80 -3.14
C TRP A 79 -8.16 2.69 -4.22
N GLU A 80 -9.17 2.68 -5.09
CA GLU A 80 -9.34 1.63 -6.12
C GLU A 80 -8.16 1.50 -7.09
N LYS A 81 -7.46 2.59 -7.42
CA LYS A 81 -6.25 2.48 -8.27
C LYS A 81 -5.13 1.72 -7.56
N TYR A 82 -4.96 1.93 -6.25
CA TYR A 82 -3.96 1.21 -5.48
C TYR A 82 -4.36 -0.25 -5.32
N LEU A 83 -5.64 -0.52 -5.05
CA LEU A 83 -6.16 -1.88 -5.00
C LEU A 83 -5.98 -2.62 -6.33
N THR A 84 -6.25 -1.95 -7.46
CA THR A 84 -6.04 -2.50 -8.80
C THR A 84 -4.56 -2.79 -9.07
N ALA A 85 -3.64 -1.92 -8.66
CA ALA A 85 -2.21 -2.19 -8.75
C ALA A 85 -1.79 -3.42 -7.93
N ILE A 86 -2.38 -3.62 -6.75
CA ILE A 86 -2.15 -4.80 -5.92
C ILE A 86 -2.65 -6.07 -6.64
N ARG A 87 -3.87 -6.02 -7.21
CA ARG A 87 -4.43 -7.14 -8.00
C ARG A 87 -3.50 -7.52 -9.15
N HIS A 88 -3.10 -6.55 -9.97
CA HIS A 88 -2.22 -6.79 -11.12
C HIS A 88 -0.83 -7.28 -10.71
N GLY A 89 -0.29 -6.75 -9.62
CA GLY A 89 1.04 -7.07 -9.13
C GLY A 89 1.16 -8.45 -8.51
N THR A 90 0.07 -8.99 -7.97
CA THR A 90 0.02 -10.30 -7.31
C THR A 90 -0.48 -11.42 -8.23
N ASP A 91 -1.06 -11.09 -9.40
CA ASP A 91 -1.56 -12.06 -10.37
C ASP A 91 -0.44 -12.60 -11.27
N PRO A 92 -0.06 -13.90 -11.16
CA PRO A 92 1.00 -14.50 -11.97
C PRO A 92 0.70 -14.53 -13.48
N SER A 93 -0.57 -14.40 -13.87
CA SER A 93 -0.99 -14.38 -15.27
C SER A 93 -0.99 -12.98 -15.88
N HIS A 94 -0.86 -11.95 -15.05
CA HIS A 94 -0.90 -10.56 -15.50
C HIS A 94 0.49 -10.09 -15.98
N PRO A 95 0.59 -9.31 -17.08
CA PRO A 95 1.88 -8.79 -17.57
C PRO A 95 2.65 -7.92 -16.58
N GLU A 96 1.97 -7.38 -15.58
CA GLU A 96 2.52 -6.51 -14.53
C GLU A 96 2.76 -7.28 -13.21
N TYR A 97 2.79 -8.62 -13.25
CA TYR A 97 3.13 -9.45 -12.11
C TYR A 97 4.49 -9.06 -11.53
N TRP A 98 4.57 -8.91 -10.21
CA TRP A 98 5.82 -8.54 -9.54
C TRP A 98 6.86 -9.67 -9.52
N GLY A 99 6.46 -10.90 -9.89
CA GLY A 99 7.32 -12.06 -9.86
C GLY A 99 7.35 -12.72 -8.48
N GLU A 100 7.83 -13.96 -8.45
CA GLU A 100 8.05 -14.69 -7.20
C GLU A 100 9.22 -14.07 -6.42
N THR A 101 9.16 -14.16 -5.09
CA THR A 101 10.22 -13.66 -4.23
C THR A 101 11.16 -14.81 -3.84
N GLY A 102 12.44 -14.66 -4.19
CA GLY A 102 13.48 -15.61 -3.80
C GLY A 102 14.00 -15.37 -2.38
N PRO A 103 14.72 -16.33 -1.79
CA PRO A 103 15.41 -16.10 -0.52
C PRO A 103 16.41 -14.93 -0.67
N TYR A 104 16.35 -13.98 0.26
CA TYR A 104 17.16 -12.74 0.31
C TYR A 104 16.82 -11.66 -0.73
N ASP A 105 15.60 -11.65 -1.27
CA ASP A 105 15.14 -10.58 -2.15
C ASP A 105 14.86 -9.27 -1.36
N GLN A 106 15.31 -8.13 -1.89
CA GLN A 106 15.01 -6.78 -1.38
C GLN A 106 13.48 -6.53 -1.29
N ARG A 107 12.70 -7.23 -2.12
CA ARG A 107 11.23 -7.24 -2.06
C ARG A 107 10.67 -7.68 -0.69
N LEU A 108 11.40 -8.48 0.09
CA LEU A 108 10.96 -8.93 1.43
C LEU A 108 10.71 -7.75 2.38
N VAL A 109 11.51 -6.68 2.29
CA VAL A 109 11.32 -5.48 3.11
C VAL A 109 10.06 -4.73 2.70
N GLU A 110 9.78 -4.69 1.40
CA GLU A 110 8.63 -3.97 0.83
C GLU A 110 7.33 -4.76 1.03
N MET A 111 7.38 -6.09 1.00
CA MET A 111 6.26 -6.99 1.28
C MET A 111 5.65 -6.82 2.68
N ALA A 112 6.45 -6.36 3.65
CA ALA A 112 5.99 -6.12 5.01
C ALA A 112 4.79 -5.15 5.07
N VAL A 113 4.69 -4.21 4.13
CA VAL A 113 3.57 -3.26 4.09
C VAL A 113 2.23 -3.95 3.78
N TYR A 114 2.24 -5.01 2.98
CA TYR A 114 1.04 -5.76 2.61
C TYR A 114 0.57 -6.62 3.79
N GLY A 115 1.52 -7.25 4.51
CA GLY A 115 1.21 -7.93 5.77
C GLY A 115 0.67 -6.98 6.84
N LEU A 116 1.19 -5.75 6.91
CA LEU A 116 0.62 -4.69 7.74
C LEU A 116 -0.81 -4.33 7.30
N GLY A 117 -1.05 -4.17 6.00
CA GLY A 117 -2.37 -3.90 5.44
C GLY A 117 -3.39 -4.95 5.84
N LEU A 118 -3.07 -6.24 5.65
CA LEU A 118 -3.89 -7.37 6.10
C LEU A 118 -4.14 -7.32 7.61
N SER A 119 -3.13 -6.99 8.41
CA SER A 119 -3.26 -6.91 9.88
C SER A 119 -4.14 -5.75 10.35
N LEU A 120 -4.03 -4.58 9.72
CA LEU A 120 -4.74 -3.36 10.11
C LEU A 120 -6.17 -3.31 9.56
N MET A 121 -6.37 -3.73 8.32
CA MET A 121 -7.66 -3.69 7.65
C MET A 121 -8.48 -4.96 7.87
N LYS A 122 -7.82 -6.09 8.18
CA LYS A 122 -8.44 -7.41 8.38
C LYS A 122 -9.36 -7.74 7.21
N ASP A 123 -10.59 -8.15 7.51
CA ASP A 123 -11.61 -8.54 6.55
C ASP A 123 -11.91 -7.43 5.53
N ARG A 124 -11.79 -6.14 5.90
CA ARG A 124 -12.08 -5.02 4.98
C ARG A 124 -11.19 -4.96 3.75
N LEU A 125 -9.97 -5.48 3.81
CA LEU A 125 -9.09 -5.55 2.64
C LEU A 125 -9.43 -6.78 1.79
N THR A 126 -9.59 -7.94 2.44
CA THR A 126 -9.89 -9.20 1.74
C THR A 126 -11.28 -9.24 1.13
N GLU A 127 -12.27 -8.58 1.73
CA GLU A 127 -13.64 -8.46 1.19
C GLU A 127 -13.70 -7.67 -0.13
N GLN A 128 -12.66 -6.86 -0.41
CA GLN A 128 -12.54 -6.12 -1.67
C GLN A 128 -11.76 -6.89 -2.73
N LEU A 129 -11.23 -8.06 -2.37
CA LEU A 129 -10.54 -8.96 -3.27
C LEU A 129 -11.44 -10.17 -3.55
N SER A 130 -11.47 -10.63 -4.80
CA SER A 130 -12.09 -11.92 -5.11
C SER A 130 -11.31 -13.06 -4.46
N GLU A 131 -11.91 -14.26 -4.41
CA GLU A 131 -11.24 -15.44 -3.83
C GLU A 131 -9.88 -15.71 -4.52
N GLN A 132 -9.84 -15.59 -5.85
CA GLN A 132 -8.61 -15.78 -6.61
C GLN A 132 -7.57 -14.68 -6.32
N GLU A 133 -8.00 -13.43 -6.16
CA GLU A 133 -7.11 -12.32 -5.83
C GLU A 133 -6.53 -12.44 -4.42
N ARG A 134 -7.31 -12.96 -3.47
CA ARG A 134 -6.84 -13.27 -2.12
C ARG A 134 -5.78 -14.36 -2.15
N GLU A 135 -6.04 -15.45 -2.88
CA GLU A 135 -5.10 -16.55 -3.05
C GLU A 135 -3.79 -16.07 -3.70
N ASN A 136 -3.88 -15.28 -4.76
CA ASN A 136 -2.72 -14.68 -5.43
C ASN A 136 -1.89 -13.82 -4.45
N LEU A 137 -2.53 -12.98 -3.65
CA LEU A 137 -1.85 -12.18 -2.63
C LEU A 137 -1.19 -13.05 -1.55
N HIS A 138 -1.85 -14.14 -1.12
CA HIS A 138 -1.32 -15.07 -0.13
C HIS A 138 -0.11 -15.85 -0.67
N GLN A 139 -0.18 -16.35 -1.90
CA GLN A 139 0.92 -17.04 -2.57
C GLN A 139 2.11 -16.12 -2.82
N TRP A 140 1.84 -14.85 -3.13
CA TRP A 140 2.88 -13.88 -3.33
C TRP A 140 3.63 -13.55 -2.03
N LEU A 141 2.96 -13.53 -0.88
CA LEU A 141 3.59 -13.22 0.42
C LEU A 141 4.48 -14.37 0.96
N PRO A 142 5.70 -14.09 1.46
CA PRO A 142 6.58 -15.12 1.96
C PRO A 142 6.07 -15.57 3.33
N GLY A 143 5.52 -16.78 3.40
CA GLY A 143 4.96 -17.35 4.64
C GLY A 143 3.59 -18.00 4.51
N GLY A 144 3.05 -18.14 3.29
CA GLY A 144 1.78 -18.83 3.03
C GLY A 144 1.80 -20.34 3.32
N ASP A 145 2.98 -20.98 3.43
CA ASP A 145 3.10 -22.35 3.92
C ASP A 145 3.25 -22.37 5.44
N ALA A 146 2.12 -22.24 6.14
CA ALA A 146 1.98 -22.80 7.48
C ALA A 146 1.53 -24.26 7.34
N GLY A 147 2.46 -25.13 6.95
CA GLY A 147 2.38 -26.58 7.16
C GLY A 147 2.78 -26.96 8.58
#